data_AF-A0A9P5CH53-F1
#
_entry.id   AF-A0A9P5CH53-F1
#
_cell.length_a   1.000
_cell.length_b   1.000
_cell.length_c   1.000
_cell.angle_alpha   90.00
_cell.angle_beta   90.00
_cell.angle_gamma   90.00
#
_symmetry.space_group_name_H-M   'P 1'
#
loop_
_entity.id
_entity.type
_entity.pdbx_description
1 polymer ?
#
loop_
_entity_poly.entity_id
_entity_poly.type
_entity_poly.pdbx_seq_one_letter_code
_entity_poly.pdbx_strand_id
1 'polypeptide(L)'
;MPATHVEAALANGHDSHVHSSPVANKKAKGKRGMDSTEASRLLQARISQLEQDAAGEKDQEMEIEREVKRANRDLLQQVSKMDDMQKIEHLMKRSSELLADMRRLERENQKNKKRGDALQKERDASRTELSKTVGLKEKLEKLCRELQRDNNKMKNENKELQSTQKRNNTAWDEKFASLLSKLEGYQEEKDTPKKQVVDMEMDELFRVRFKSFIEQYELRELHFHSLMRTKELEVQYHLSRHDREKKNAEAESTKARHLQAQVHAFTKTETELRNQLNVYVDKFKQVEDTLNNSNDLFLSFRKEMEDMSKKGKRLEKENEALKRQKEATTANIIHMAEERQDWKRKIEAADKKNEKLMSIIQQMQQQGRKVPPAAASAVEACFPETRGGAEGEGEDSEYSEEEGEEEGLSEFDDDTEEEPQPNEQGPPVPYGPERPPQPTTNGH
;
A
#
# COMPACT_ATOMS: atom_id res chain seq x y z
N MET A 1 11.41 -64.87 -49.12
CA MET A 1 11.80 -64.65 -47.71
C MET A 1 10.99 -63.49 -47.16
N PRO A 2 10.28 -63.65 -46.03
CA PRO A 2 9.41 -62.61 -45.47
C PRO A 2 10.18 -61.65 -44.53
N ALA A 3 9.65 -60.43 -44.37
CA ALA A 3 9.89 -59.59 -43.20
C ALA A 3 8.67 -59.70 -42.26
N THR A 4 8.90 -59.68 -40.95
CA THR A 4 7.92 -60.15 -39.95
C THR A 4 6.86 -59.11 -39.57
N HIS A 5 5.61 -59.56 -39.56
CA HIS A 5 4.50 -58.88 -38.89
C HIS A 5 4.67 -59.02 -37.36
N VAL A 6 4.46 -57.95 -36.60
CA VAL A 6 4.35 -58.00 -35.13
C VAL A 6 3.07 -57.29 -34.74
N GLU A 7 2.15 -58.06 -34.17
CA GLU A 7 0.77 -57.64 -33.87
C GLU A 7 0.62 -57.45 -32.35
N ALA A 8 0.34 -56.22 -31.93
CA ALA A 8 0.16 -55.87 -30.52
C ALA A 8 -1.33 -55.94 -30.16
N ALA A 9 -1.75 -57.03 -29.51
CA ALA A 9 -3.13 -57.23 -29.11
C ALA A 9 -3.61 -56.23 -28.04
N LEU A 10 -4.67 -55.49 -28.33
CA LEU A 10 -5.41 -54.70 -27.34
C LEU A 10 -6.42 -55.60 -26.63
N ALA A 11 -6.21 -55.84 -25.33
CA ALA A 11 -7.12 -56.63 -24.51
C ALA A 11 -8.40 -55.83 -24.17
N ASN A 12 -9.56 -56.41 -24.41
CA ASN A 12 -10.86 -55.84 -24.01
C ASN A 12 -11.04 -55.94 -22.49
N GLY A 13 -11.00 -54.80 -21.79
CA GLY A 13 -11.59 -54.65 -20.46
C GLY A 13 -13.07 -54.31 -20.59
N HIS A 14 -13.95 -55.30 -20.45
CA HIS A 14 -15.40 -55.08 -20.43
C HIS A 14 -15.87 -54.93 -18.98
N ASP A 15 -16.27 -53.70 -18.59
CA ASP A 15 -16.98 -53.45 -17.34
C ASP A 15 -18.31 -52.76 -17.64
N SER A 16 -19.36 -53.13 -16.90
CA SER A 16 -20.76 -52.95 -17.27
C SER A 16 -21.48 -52.02 -16.31
N HIS A 17 -21.51 -50.72 -16.63
CA HIS A 17 -22.31 -49.76 -15.87
C HIS A 17 -23.66 -49.45 -16.55
N VAL A 18 -24.73 -49.54 -15.76
CA VAL A 18 -26.12 -49.52 -16.21
C VAL A 18 -26.55 -48.15 -16.74
N HIS A 19 -27.19 -48.14 -17.91
CA HIS A 19 -27.85 -46.94 -18.45
C HIS A 19 -29.04 -46.51 -17.58
N SER A 20 -29.10 -45.23 -17.24
CA SER A 20 -30.36 -44.55 -16.90
C SER A 20 -30.57 -43.38 -17.86
N SER A 21 -31.79 -43.22 -18.37
CA SER A 21 -32.09 -42.27 -19.46
C SER A 21 -32.63 -40.94 -18.93
N PRO A 22 -32.08 -39.78 -19.33
CA PRO A 22 -32.65 -38.48 -19.00
C PRO A 22 -33.85 -38.14 -19.89
N VAL A 23 -35.01 -37.87 -19.28
CA VAL A 23 -36.22 -37.41 -19.99
C VAL A 23 -36.10 -35.92 -20.36
N ALA A 24 -36.72 -35.52 -21.47
CA ALA A 24 -36.49 -34.23 -22.11
C ALA A 24 -37.17 -33.01 -21.43
N ASN A 25 -36.50 -31.87 -21.55
CA ASN A 25 -37.04 -30.49 -21.60
C ASN A 25 -38.13 -30.05 -20.60
N LYS A 26 -37.75 -29.12 -19.71
CA LYS A 26 -38.49 -27.87 -19.52
C LYS A 26 -37.54 -26.68 -19.35
N LYS A 27 -37.84 -25.55 -19.99
CA LYS A 27 -37.02 -24.32 -19.95
C LYS A 27 -37.30 -23.54 -18.66
N ALA A 28 -36.25 -23.21 -17.91
CA ALA A 28 -36.27 -22.13 -16.93
C ALA A 28 -34.91 -21.41 -16.94
N LYS A 29 -34.86 -20.17 -17.46
CA LYS A 29 -33.60 -19.41 -17.64
C LYS A 29 -33.24 -18.64 -16.36
N GLY A 30 -33.02 -19.37 -15.27
CA GLY A 30 -32.53 -18.81 -14.01
C GLY A 30 -31.08 -18.34 -14.14
N LYS A 31 -30.85 -17.03 -14.04
CA LYS A 31 -29.50 -16.45 -13.89
C LYS A 31 -28.99 -16.80 -12.50
N ARG A 32 -28.21 -17.88 -12.35
CA ARG A 32 -27.45 -18.15 -11.12
C ARG A 32 -26.40 -17.05 -10.95
N GLY A 33 -26.76 -15.99 -10.23
CA GLY A 33 -25.79 -15.34 -9.36
C GLY A 33 -25.34 -16.35 -8.28
N MET A 34 -24.24 -16.07 -7.62
CA MET A 34 -23.81 -16.84 -6.45
C MET A 34 -24.98 -16.91 -5.46
N ASP A 35 -25.34 -18.12 -5.04
CA ASP A 35 -26.60 -18.32 -4.32
C ASP A 35 -26.53 -17.56 -2.98
N SER A 36 -27.63 -17.00 -2.47
CA SER A 36 -27.56 -16.20 -1.23
C SER A 36 -27.06 -17.07 -0.08
N THR A 37 -27.44 -18.35 -0.10
CA THR A 37 -26.97 -19.43 0.78
C THR A 37 -25.46 -19.72 0.66
N GLU A 38 -24.89 -19.55 -0.52
CA GLU A 38 -23.47 -19.77 -0.83
C GLU A 38 -22.63 -18.57 -0.39
N ALA A 39 -23.11 -17.35 -0.62
CA ALA A 39 -22.52 -16.13 -0.07
C ALA A 39 -22.54 -16.13 1.46
N SER A 40 -23.66 -16.49 2.10
CA SER A 40 -23.73 -16.65 3.56
C SER A 40 -22.81 -17.75 4.10
N ARG A 41 -22.62 -18.86 3.37
CA ARG A 41 -21.64 -19.91 3.76
C ARG A 41 -20.20 -19.41 3.68
N LEU A 42 -19.84 -18.67 2.64
CA LEU A 42 -18.51 -18.05 2.52
C LEU A 42 -18.27 -17.03 3.64
N LEU A 43 -19.27 -16.23 3.99
CA LEU A 43 -19.21 -15.29 5.11
C LEU A 43 -19.04 -16.03 6.45
N GLN A 44 -19.86 -17.06 6.71
CA GLN A 44 -19.78 -17.88 7.94
C GLN A 44 -18.42 -18.59 8.07
N ALA A 45 -17.90 -19.14 6.97
CA ALA A 45 -16.58 -19.76 6.95
C ALA A 45 -15.46 -18.74 7.23
N ARG A 46 -15.59 -17.50 6.74
CA ARG A 46 -14.60 -16.45 6.99
C ARG A 46 -14.68 -15.90 8.41
N ILE A 47 -15.89 -15.78 8.99
CA ILE A 47 -16.09 -15.45 10.41
C ILE A 47 -15.45 -16.53 11.29
N SER A 48 -15.80 -17.80 11.07
CA SER A 48 -15.25 -18.93 11.84
C SER A 48 -13.73 -19.06 11.72
N GLN A 49 -13.14 -18.66 10.59
CA GLN A 49 -11.69 -18.60 10.45
C GLN A 49 -11.08 -17.44 11.26
N LEU A 50 -11.66 -16.23 11.20
CA LEU A 50 -11.17 -15.08 11.97
C LEU A 50 -11.32 -15.31 13.49
N GLU A 51 -12.37 -16.00 13.93
CA GLU A 51 -12.55 -16.45 15.32
C GLU A 51 -11.47 -17.45 15.75
N GLN A 52 -11.08 -18.37 14.85
CA GLN A 52 -10.02 -19.34 15.10
C GLN A 52 -8.62 -18.70 15.10
N ASP A 53 -8.36 -17.76 14.18
CA ASP A 53 -7.11 -16.99 14.11
C ASP A 53 -6.95 -16.16 15.41
N ALA A 54 -7.99 -15.43 15.84
CA ALA A 54 -7.98 -14.62 17.07
C ALA A 54 -7.86 -15.46 18.35
N ALA A 55 -8.41 -16.68 18.38
CA ALA A 55 -8.17 -17.63 19.47
C ALA A 55 -6.70 -18.05 19.54
N GLY A 56 -6.08 -18.32 18.37
CA GLY A 56 -4.67 -18.66 18.27
C GLY A 56 -3.72 -17.53 18.68
N GLU A 57 -4.04 -16.27 18.36
CA GLU A 57 -3.31 -15.09 18.83
C GLU A 57 -3.39 -14.95 20.37
N LYS A 58 -4.58 -15.15 20.93
CA LYS A 58 -4.80 -15.07 22.39
C LYS A 58 -4.07 -16.17 23.17
N ASP A 59 -4.03 -17.39 22.63
CA ASP A 59 -3.25 -18.47 23.25
C ASP A 59 -1.74 -18.21 23.19
N GLN A 60 -1.23 -17.62 22.09
CA GLN A 60 0.16 -17.18 21.98
C GLN A 60 0.50 -16.05 22.97
N GLU A 61 -0.38 -15.05 23.12
CA GLU A 61 -0.18 -13.96 24.08
C GLU A 61 -0.14 -14.47 25.53
N MET A 62 -1.02 -15.41 25.89
CA MET A 62 -0.96 -16.08 27.20
C MET A 62 0.31 -16.91 27.39
N GLU A 63 0.85 -17.55 26.36
CA GLU A 63 2.09 -18.31 26.44
C GLU A 63 3.31 -17.39 26.65
N ILE A 64 3.36 -16.27 25.92
CA ILE A 64 4.36 -15.20 26.11
C ILE A 64 4.27 -14.64 27.54
N GLU A 65 3.06 -14.36 28.05
CA GLU A 65 2.88 -13.82 29.41
C GLU A 65 3.36 -14.80 30.49
N ARG A 66 3.12 -16.11 30.31
CA ARG A 66 3.64 -17.17 31.20
C ARG A 66 5.16 -17.21 31.19
N GLU A 67 5.77 -17.15 30.01
CA GLU A 67 7.23 -17.28 29.88
C GLU A 67 7.98 -16.02 30.37
N VAL A 68 7.40 -14.82 30.17
CA VAL A 68 7.88 -13.57 30.78
C VAL A 68 7.78 -13.62 32.31
N LYS A 69 6.69 -14.18 32.87
CA LYS A 69 6.55 -14.40 34.33
C LYS A 69 7.57 -15.42 34.86
N ARG A 70 7.87 -16.47 34.10
CA ARG A 70 8.94 -17.46 34.43
C ARG A 70 10.31 -16.79 34.44
N ALA A 71 10.69 -16.12 33.36
CA ALA A 71 11.99 -15.48 33.20
C ALA A 71 12.28 -14.41 34.28
N ASN A 72 11.27 -13.60 34.64
CA ASN A 72 11.40 -12.63 35.73
C ASN A 72 11.60 -13.29 37.10
N ARG A 73 10.89 -14.39 37.37
CA ARG A 73 11.05 -15.16 38.62
C ARG A 73 12.45 -15.77 38.73
N ASP A 74 12.93 -16.39 37.66
CA ASP A 74 14.23 -17.06 37.63
C ASP A 74 15.39 -16.04 37.74
N LEU A 75 15.27 -14.89 37.07
CA LEU A 75 16.21 -13.76 37.19
C LEU A 75 16.27 -13.24 38.64
N LEU A 76 15.12 -13.00 39.27
CA LEU A 76 15.05 -12.54 40.66
C LEU A 76 15.65 -13.58 41.63
N GLN A 77 15.46 -14.87 41.37
CA GLN A 77 16.02 -15.97 42.16
C GLN A 77 17.53 -16.14 41.99
N GLN A 78 18.11 -15.75 40.85
CA GLN A 78 19.56 -15.68 40.65
C GLN A 78 20.16 -14.45 41.37
N VAL A 79 19.59 -13.26 41.12
CA VAL A 79 20.05 -11.96 41.66
C VAL A 79 19.99 -11.91 43.20
N SER A 80 19.03 -12.60 43.83
CA SER A 80 18.85 -12.63 45.30
C SER A 80 19.99 -13.32 46.08
N LYS A 81 20.90 -14.04 45.42
CA LYS A 81 22.03 -14.77 46.07
C LYS A 81 23.40 -14.10 45.89
N MET A 82 23.44 -12.99 45.18
CA MET A 82 24.66 -12.25 44.84
C MET A 82 24.91 -11.09 45.80
N ASP A 83 26.17 -10.66 45.94
CA ASP A 83 26.47 -9.34 46.51
C ASP A 83 26.16 -8.23 45.49
N ASP A 84 26.14 -6.97 45.92
CA ASP A 84 25.68 -5.87 45.06
C ASP A 84 26.62 -5.57 43.88
N MET A 85 27.92 -5.89 43.97
CA MET A 85 28.84 -5.83 42.83
C MET A 85 28.54 -6.94 41.81
N GLN A 86 28.38 -8.18 42.30
CA GLN A 86 28.02 -9.34 41.48
C GLN A 86 26.68 -9.13 40.77
N LYS A 87 25.69 -8.50 41.42
CA LYS A 87 24.40 -8.13 40.80
C LYS A 87 24.61 -7.16 39.64
N ILE A 88 25.42 -6.12 39.82
CA ILE A 88 25.70 -5.12 38.78
C ILE A 88 26.38 -5.79 37.58
N GLU A 89 27.44 -6.57 37.79
CA GLU A 89 28.14 -7.29 36.71
C GLU A 89 27.21 -8.27 35.98
N HIS A 90 26.42 -9.05 36.72
CA HIS A 90 25.48 -10.01 36.13
C HIS A 90 24.38 -9.31 35.32
N LEU A 91 23.80 -8.22 35.83
CA LEU A 91 22.77 -7.44 35.13
C LEU A 91 23.33 -6.73 33.90
N MET A 92 24.54 -6.15 33.97
CA MET A 92 25.21 -5.55 32.81
C MET A 92 25.50 -6.59 31.73
N LYS A 93 26.09 -7.74 32.09
CA LYS A 93 26.34 -8.85 31.17
C LYS A 93 25.04 -9.35 30.54
N ARG A 94 24.01 -9.62 31.34
CA ARG A 94 22.71 -10.11 30.87
C ARG A 94 22.01 -9.12 29.93
N SER A 95 22.13 -7.82 30.20
CA SER A 95 21.59 -6.76 29.34
C SER A 95 22.34 -6.67 28.00
N SER A 96 23.67 -6.86 28.02
CA SER A 96 24.48 -6.92 26.79
C SER A 96 24.16 -8.16 25.95
N GLU A 97 23.95 -9.32 26.58
CA GLU A 97 23.51 -10.55 25.91
C GLU A 97 22.13 -10.35 25.27
N LEU A 98 21.15 -9.83 26.02
CA LEU A 98 19.81 -9.53 25.52
C LEU A 98 19.82 -8.54 24.35
N LEU A 99 20.67 -7.49 24.39
CA LEU A 99 20.82 -6.54 23.28
C LEU A 99 21.45 -7.18 22.03
N ALA A 100 22.42 -8.08 22.21
CA ALA A 100 23.02 -8.83 21.12
C ALA A 100 22.01 -9.79 20.48
N ASP A 101 21.19 -10.47 21.29
CA ASP A 101 20.14 -11.38 20.82
C ASP A 101 18.96 -10.66 20.17
N MET A 102 18.53 -9.50 20.69
CA MET A 102 17.58 -8.60 20.01
C MET A 102 18.08 -8.27 18.59
N ARG A 103 19.31 -7.79 18.46
CA ARG A 103 19.93 -7.48 17.17
C ARG A 103 20.14 -8.72 16.29
N ARG A 104 20.24 -9.92 16.85
CA ARG A 104 20.33 -11.19 16.11
C ARG A 104 18.96 -11.56 15.52
N LEU A 105 17.94 -11.58 16.37
CA LEU A 105 16.54 -11.86 16.01
C LEU A 105 15.98 -10.84 15.02
N GLU A 106 16.29 -9.55 15.17
CA GLU A 106 15.89 -8.49 14.24
C GLU A 106 16.43 -8.72 12.81
N ARG A 107 17.73 -9.05 12.69
CA ARG A 107 18.35 -9.40 11.40
C ARG A 107 17.80 -10.71 10.82
N GLU A 108 17.45 -11.67 11.66
CA GLU A 108 16.86 -12.94 11.23
C GLU A 108 15.40 -12.76 10.77
N ASN A 109 14.61 -11.98 11.50
CA ASN A 109 13.26 -11.57 11.10
C ASN A 109 13.28 -10.83 9.77
N GLN A 110 14.22 -9.90 9.57
CA GLN A 110 14.35 -9.17 8.31
C GLN A 110 14.83 -10.06 7.13
N LYS A 111 15.53 -11.17 7.39
CA LYS A 111 15.78 -12.22 6.38
C LYS A 111 14.52 -13.04 6.11
N ASN A 112 13.76 -13.40 7.15
CA ASN A 112 12.55 -14.19 7.04
C ASN A 112 11.41 -13.42 6.33
N LYS A 113 11.24 -12.11 6.57
CA LYS A 113 10.33 -11.26 5.78
C LYS A 113 10.70 -11.31 4.29
N LYS A 114 11.95 -10.98 3.94
CA LYS A 114 12.45 -11.04 2.55
C LYS A 114 12.27 -12.42 1.89
N ARG A 115 12.41 -13.51 2.67
CA ARG A 115 12.15 -14.88 2.19
C ARG A 115 10.66 -15.13 1.96
N GLY A 116 9.78 -14.64 2.83
CA GLY A 116 8.33 -14.65 2.67
C GLY A 116 7.90 -13.90 1.41
N ASP A 117 8.40 -12.68 1.21
CA ASP A 117 8.14 -11.85 0.03
C ASP A 117 8.56 -12.56 -1.27
N ALA A 118 9.72 -13.22 -1.27
CA ALA A 118 10.22 -14.01 -2.40
C ALA A 118 9.33 -15.22 -2.70
N LEU A 119 8.96 -16.01 -1.69
CA LEU A 119 8.08 -17.18 -1.85
C LEU A 119 6.66 -16.79 -2.27
N GLN A 120 6.14 -15.66 -1.78
CA GLN A 120 4.85 -15.08 -2.20
C GLN A 120 4.88 -14.75 -3.71
N LYS A 121 5.96 -14.11 -4.17
CA LYS A 121 6.19 -13.76 -5.58
C LYS A 121 6.36 -14.99 -6.47
N GLU A 122 7.10 -16.00 -6.01
CA GLU A 122 7.28 -17.28 -6.69
C GLU A 122 5.96 -18.05 -6.83
N ARG A 123 5.15 -18.12 -5.78
CA ARG A 123 3.80 -18.71 -5.81
C ARG A 123 2.89 -18.01 -6.82
N ASP A 124 2.91 -16.68 -6.87
CA ASP A 124 2.03 -15.93 -7.76
C ASP A 124 2.49 -15.98 -9.23
N ALA A 125 3.80 -16.06 -9.47
CA ALA A 125 4.34 -16.43 -10.78
C ALA A 125 3.89 -17.85 -11.19
N SER A 126 4.04 -18.83 -10.31
CA SER A 126 3.64 -20.23 -10.52
C SER A 126 2.14 -20.39 -10.79
N ARG A 127 1.28 -19.67 -10.06
CA ARG A 127 -0.18 -19.62 -10.31
C ARG A 127 -0.49 -19.05 -11.69
N THR A 128 0.24 -18.02 -12.11
CA THR A 128 0.08 -17.37 -13.42
C THR A 128 0.54 -18.28 -14.56
N GLU A 129 1.63 -19.02 -14.37
CA GLU A 129 2.11 -20.04 -15.31
C GLU A 129 1.15 -21.23 -15.42
N LEU A 130 0.69 -21.77 -14.29
CA LEU A 130 -0.31 -22.85 -14.27
C LEU A 130 -1.59 -22.45 -15.02
N SER A 131 -2.05 -21.21 -14.85
CA SER A 131 -3.21 -20.68 -15.59
C SER A 131 -2.98 -20.64 -17.11
N LYS A 132 -1.79 -20.21 -17.57
CA LYS A 132 -1.39 -20.27 -18.99
C LYS A 132 -1.36 -21.71 -19.50
N THR A 133 -0.77 -22.64 -18.74
CA THR A 133 -0.64 -24.05 -19.09
C THR A 133 -1.98 -24.76 -19.19
N VAL A 134 -2.92 -24.49 -18.28
CA VAL A 134 -4.32 -24.96 -18.38
C VAL A 134 -4.99 -24.39 -19.63
N GLY A 135 -4.85 -23.09 -19.90
CA GLY A 135 -5.39 -22.46 -21.10
C GLY A 135 -4.81 -22.99 -22.42
N LEU A 136 -3.55 -23.45 -22.42
CA LEU A 136 -2.94 -24.15 -23.56
C LEU A 136 -3.45 -25.59 -23.69
N LYS A 137 -3.56 -26.32 -22.57
CA LYS A 137 -4.15 -27.68 -22.55
C LYS A 137 -5.57 -27.68 -23.11
N GLU A 138 -6.41 -26.73 -22.71
CA GLU A 138 -7.76 -26.58 -23.24
C GLU A 138 -7.80 -26.35 -24.77
N LYS A 139 -6.86 -25.57 -25.31
CA LYS A 139 -6.76 -25.32 -26.76
C LYS A 139 -6.34 -26.59 -27.50
N LEU A 140 -5.37 -27.32 -26.96
CA LEU A 140 -4.94 -28.61 -27.51
C LEU A 140 -6.06 -29.66 -27.45
N GLU A 141 -6.80 -29.76 -26.35
CA GLU A 141 -7.96 -30.67 -26.25
C GLU A 141 -9.06 -30.31 -27.27
N LYS A 142 -9.31 -29.03 -27.52
CA LYS A 142 -10.28 -28.58 -28.55
C LYS A 142 -9.79 -28.97 -29.95
N LEU A 143 -8.53 -28.66 -30.29
CA LEU A 143 -7.93 -28.99 -31.57
C LEU A 143 -7.89 -30.50 -31.84
N CYS A 144 -7.53 -31.32 -30.85
CA CYS A 144 -7.54 -32.78 -30.98
C CYS A 144 -8.96 -33.32 -31.20
N ARG A 145 -9.98 -32.80 -30.49
CA ARG A 145 -11.38 -33.18 -30.70
C ARG A 145 -11.90 -32.75 -32.07
N GLU A 146 -11.44 -31.63 -32.61
CA GLU A 146 -11.79 -31.14 -33.95
C GLU A 146 -11.13 -31.99 -35.03
N LEU A 147 -9.81 -32.18 -34.96
CA LEU A 147 -9.05 -33.05 -35.86
C LEU A 147 -9.62 -34.48 -35.90
N GLN A 148 -10.07 -35.02 -34.76
CA GLN A 148 -10.69 -36.36 -34.70
C GLN A 148 -12.12 -36.40 -35.24
N ARG A 149 -12.88 -35.30 -35.21
CA ARG A 149 -14.16 -35.19 -35.96
C ARG A 149 -13.90 -35.15 -37.46
N ASP A 150 -12.96 -34.33 -37.90
CA ASP A 150 -12.66 -34.15 -39.33
C ASP A 150 -12.06 -35.42 -39.94
N ASN A 151 -11.20 -36.14 -39.22
CA ASN A 151 -10.69 -37.45 -39.66
C ASN A 151 -11.83 -38.48 -39.82
N ASN A 152 -12.76 -38.54 -38.87
CA ASN A 152 -13.96 -39.39 -38.97
C ASN A 152 -14.89 -38.97 -40.11
N LYS A 153 -15.05 -37.66 -40.36
CA LYS A 153 -15.80 -37.11 -41.50
C LYS A 153 -15.17 -37.54 -42.82
N MET A 154 -13.88 -37.27 -43.03
CA MET A 154 -13.13 -37.67 -44.23
C MET A 154 -13.18 -39.19 -44.47
N LYS A 155 -13.12 -40.00 -43.39
CA LYS A 155 -13.26 -41.46 -43.45
C LYS A 155 -14.65 -41.90 -43.93
N ASN A 156 -15.70 -41.22 -43.49
CA ASN A 156 -17.07 -41.47 -43.94
C ASN A 156 -17.28 -41.03 -45.39
N GLU A 157 -16.83 -39.82 -45.76
CA GLU A 157 -16.93 -39.29 -47.13
C GLU A 157 -16.17 -40.17 -48.14
N ASN A 158 -14.97 -40.67 -47.80
CA ASN A 158 -14.22 -41.62 -48.63
C ASN A 158 -14.97 -42.96 -48.77
N LYS A 159 -15.57 -43.49 -47.69
CA LYS A 159 -16.39 -44.71 -47.74
C LYS A 159 -17.65 -44.55 -48.60
N GLU A 160 -18.28 -43.38 -48.53
CA GLU A 160 -19.46 -43.03 -49.33
C GLU A 160 -19.09 -42.84 -50.81
N LEU A 161 -17.97 -42.19 -51.10
CA LEU A 161 -17.41 -42.05 -52.45
C LEU A 161 -17.09 -43.43 -53.06
N GLN A 162 -16.42 -44.32 -52.33
CA GLN A 162 -16.17 -45.70 -52.77
C GLN A 162 -17.46 -46.49 -52.99
N SER A 163 -18.47 -46.32 -52.14
CA SER A 163 -19.78 -46.97 -52.30
C SER A 163 -20.50 -46.45 -53.56
N THR A 164 -20.42 -45.15 -53.81
CA THR A 164 -21.00 -44.47 -54.98
C THR A 164 -20.28 -44.88 -56.27
N GLN A 165 -18.94 -44.92 -56.26
CA GLN A 165 -18.14 -45.36 -57.39
C GLN A 165 -18.41 -46.83 -57.74
N LYS A 166 -18.56 -47.72 -56.75
CA LYS A 166 -18.97 -49.12 -56.99
C LYS A 166 -20.35 -49.21 -57.62
N ARG A 167 -21.37 -48.52 -57.07
CA ARG A 167 -22.71 -48.48 -57.67
C ARG A 167 -22.69 -47.93 -59.10
N ASN A 168 -21.93 -46.88 -59.35
CA ASN A 168 -21.78 -46.29 -60.68
C ASN A 168 -21.12 -47.28 -61.65
N ASN A 169 -20.07 -48.01 -61.23
CA ASN A 169 -19.44 -49.02 -62.06
C ASN A 169 -20.45 -50.12 -62.44
N THR A 170 -21.14 -50.72 -61.46
CA THR A 170 -22.17 -51.73 -61.72
C THR A 170 -23.26 -51.21 -62.65
N ALA A 171 -23.73 -49.96 -62.46
CA ALA A 171 -24.71 -49.34 -63.34
C ALA A 171 -24.17 -48.95 -64.73
N TRP A 172 -22.85 -48.97 -64.96
CA TRP A 172 -22.24 -48.92 -66.29
C TRP A 172 -22.06 -50.31 -66.88
N ASP A 173 -21.62 -51.29 -66.08
CA ASP A 173 -21.50 -52.69 -66.48
C ASP A 173 -22.86 -53.24 -66.96
N GLU A 174 -23.94 -52.95 -66.23
CA GLU A 174 -25.33 -53.25 -66.61
C GLU A 174 -25.76 -52.57 -67.93
N LYS A 175 -25.38 -51.30 -68.14
CA LYS A 175 -25.67 -50.58 -69.39
C LYS A 175 -24.90 -51.17 -70.58
N PHE A 176 -23.63 -51.53 -70.38
CA PHE A 176 -22.82 -52.16 -71.41
C PHE A 176 -23.35 -53.56 -71.73
N ALA A 177 -23.73 -54.37 -70.74
CA ALA A 177 -24.39 -55.66 -70.95
C ALA A 177 -25.73 -55.50 -71.70
N SER A 178 -26.56 -54.51 -71.34
CA SER A 178 -27.80 -54.21 -72.06
C SER A 178 -27.56 -53.71 -73.49
N LEU A 179 -26.49 -52.95 -73.74
CA LEU A 179 -26.12 -52.48 -75.07
C LEU A 179 -25.57 -53.61 -75.94
N LEU A 180 -24.73 -54.49 -75.38
CA LEU A 180 -24.21 -55.69 -76.04
C LEU A 180 -25.36 -56.63 -76.40
N SER A 181 -26.26 -56.94 -75.46
CA SER A 181 -27.45 -57.76 -75.73
C SER A 181 -28.37 -57.19 -76.82
N LYS A 182 -28.45 -55.86 -76.94
CA LYS A 182 -29.16 -55.20 -78.07
C LYS A 182 -28.39 -55.31 -79.39
N LEU A 183 -27.05 -55.21 -79.37
CA LEU A 183 -26.21 -55.39 -80.56
C LEU A 183 -26.22 -56.84 -81.05
N GLU A 184 -26.23 -57.81 -80.12
CA GLU A 184 -26.45 -59.23 -80.37
C GLU A 184 -27.83 -59.44 -81.01
N GLY A 185 -28.90 -58.87 -80.43
CA GLY A 185 -30.25 -58.91 -81.01
C GLY A 185 -30.35 -58.28 -82.41
N TYR A 186 -29.68 -57.15 -82.67
CA TYR A 186 -29.61 -56.56 -84.01
C TYR A 186 -28.78 -57.42 -85.00
N GLN A 187 -27.75 -58.12 -84.53
CA GLN A 187 -26.97 -59.03 -85.35
C GLN A 187 -27.76 -60.33 -85.65
N GLU A 188 -28.49 -60.88 -84.68
CA GLU A 188 -29.47 -61.96 -84.89
C GLU A 188 -30.58 -61.56 -85.87
N GLU A 189 -31.10 -60.32 -85.78
CA GLU A 189 -32.11 -59.79 -86.69
C GLU A 189 -31.56 -59.52 -88.10
N LYS A 190 -30.27 -59.13 -88.21
CA LYS A 190 -29.59 -58.98 -89.51
C LYS A 190 -29.28 -60.33 -90.17
N ASP A 191 -28.83 -61.31 -89.39
CA ASP A 191 -28.50 -62.65 -89.88
C ASP A 191 -29.77 -63.51 -90.09
N THR A 192 -30.86 -63.18 -89.40
CA THR A 192 -32.19 -63.80 -89.52
C THR A 192 -33.26 -62.73 -89.86
N PRO A 193 -33.21 -62.11 -91.06
CA PRO A 193 -34.00 -60.93 -91.39
C PRO A 193 -35.51 -61.18 -91.42
N LYS A 194 -36.16 -60.88 -90.29
CA LYS A 194 -37.61 -60.74 -90.19
C LYS A 194 -38.01 -59.53 -91.01
N LYS A 195 -38.68 -59.78 -92.14
CA LYS A 195 -39.04 -58.75 -93.13
C LYS A 195 -40.21 -57.89 -92.66
N GLN A 196 -40.01 -57.12 -91.59
CA GLN A 196 -41.00 -56.17 -91.10
C GLN A 196 -41.08 -54.97 -92.06
N VAL A 197 -42.08 -55.00 -92.94
CA VAL A 197 -42.42 -53.85 -93.78
C VAL A 197 -43.11 -52.83 -92.88
N VAL A 198 -42.33 -51.87 -92.38
CA VAL A 198 -42.85 -50.71 -91.64
C VAL A 198 -43.31 -49.67 -92.65
N ASP A 199 -44.52 -49.85 -93.18
CA ASP A 199 -45.27 -48.76 -93.79
C ASP A 199 -45.91 -47.96 -92.65
N MET A 200 -45.26 -46.88 -92.24
CA MET A 200 -45.69 -46.11 -91.07
C MET A 200 -46.74 -45.09 -91.50
N GLU A 201 -48.01 -45.51 -91.47
CA GLU A 201 -49.16 -44.66 -91.75
C GLU A 201 -49.09 -43.34 -90.98
N MET A 202 -49.55 -42.25 -91.61
CA MET A 202 -49.35 -40.88 -91.11
C MET A 202 -49.90 -40.68 -89.68
N ASP A 203 -50.96 -41.40 -89.31
CA ASP A 203 -51.56 -41.34 -87.97
C ASP A 203 -50.59 -41.83 -86.87
N GLU A 204 -49.78 -42.86 -87.12
CA GLU A 204 -48.78 -43.34 -86.16
C GLU A 204 -47.65 -42.31 -86.00
N LEU A 205 -47.23 -41.66 -87.09
CA LEU A 205 -46.25 -40.56 -87.02
C LEU A 205 -46.79 -39.38 -86.19
N PHE A 206 -48.07 -39.02 -86.37
CA PHE A 206 -48.73 -38.01 -85.53
C PHE A 206 -48.82 -38.48 -84.06
N ARG A 207 -49.20 -39.73 -83.80
CA ARG A 207 -49.32 -40.30 -82.45
C ARG A 207 -48.00 -40.26 -81.69
N VAL A 208 -46.90 -40.64 -82.33
CA VAL A 208 -45.54 -40.52 -81.78
C VAL A 208 -45.16 -39.06 -81.52
N ARG A 209 -45.52 -38.13 -82.43
CA ARG A 209 -45.27 -36.69 -82.25
C ARG A 209 -46.06 -36.08 -81.08
N PHE A 210 -47.33 -36.40 -80.94
CA PHE A 210 -48.15 -35.93 -79.81
C PHE A 210 -47.66 -36.51 -78.49
N LYS A 211 -47.31 -37.80 -78.44
CA LYS A 211 -46.71 -38.42 -77.25
C LYS A 211 -45.42 -37.72 -76.84
N SER A 212 -44.51 -37.47 -77.79
CA SER A 212 -43.25 -36.76 -77.52
C SER A 212 -43.46 -35.32 -77.04
N PHE A 213 -44.50 -34.62 -77.51
CA PHE A 213 -44.85 -33.32 -76.96
C PHE A 213 -45.36 -33.43 -75.51
N ILE A 214 -46.21 -34.40 -75.18
CA ILE A 214 -46.69 -34.61 -73.80
C ILE A 214 -45.50 -34.89 -72.86
N GLU A 215 -44.61 -35.82 -73.24
CA GLU A 215 -43.38 -36.15 -72.50
C GLU A 215 -42.48 -34.90 -72.28
N GLN A 216 -42.40 -33.99 -73.26
CA GLN A 216 -41.67 -32.73 -73.13
C GLN A 216 -42.34 -31.73 -72.18
N TYR A 217 -43.69 -31.67 -72.15
CA TYR A 217 -44.42 -30.84 -71.18
C TYR A 217 -44.29 -31.38 -69.75
N GLU A 218 -44.43 -32.69 -69.55
CA GLU A 218 -44.23 -33.35 -68.25
C GLU A 218 -42.80 -33.13 -67.71
N LEU A 219 -41.78 -33.29 -68.57
CA LEU A 219 -40.39 -33.04 -68.21
C LEU A 219 -40.14 -31.56 -67.86
N ARG A 220 -40.79 -30.62 -68.56
CA ARG A 220 -40.74 -29.18 -68.25
C ARG A 220 -41.40 -28.88 -66.89
N GLU A 221 -42.56 -29.46 -66.60
CA GLU A 221 -43.20 -29.27 -65.29
C GLU A 221 -42.37 -29.86 -64.16
N LEU A 222 -41.80 -31.05 -64.34
CA LEU A 222 -40.89 -31.67 -63.37
C LEU A 222 -39.65 -30.81 -63.13
N HIS A 223 -39.09 -30.19 -64.17
CA HIS A 223 -37.99 -29.24 -64.06
C HIS A 223 -38.39 -28.00 -63.25
N PHE A 224 -39.56 -27.40 -63.50
CA PHE A 224 -40.04 -26.26 -62.72
C PHE A 224 -40.28 -26.61 -61.25
N HIS A 225 -40.88 -27.77 -60.94
CA HIS A 225 -41.04 -28.25 -59.57
C HIS A 225 -39.70 -28.49 -58.86
N SER A 226 -38.69 -28.99 -59.59
CA SER A 226 -37.33 -29.14 -59.07
C SER A 226 -36.69 -27.78 -58.75
N LEU A 227 -36.75 -26.84 -59.71
CA LEU A 227 -36.20 -25.49 -59.57
C LEU A 227 -36.84 -24.70 -58.42
N MET A 228 -38.16 -24.79 -58.26
CA MET A 228 -38.87 -24.17 -57.15
C MET A 228 -38.42 -24.74 -55.80
N ARG A 229 -38.32 -26.08 -55.68
CA ARG A 229 -37.80 -26.71 -54.46
C ARG A 229 -36.37 -26.28 -54.13
N THR A 230 -35.51 -26.10 -55.14
CA THR A 230 -34.17 -25.53 -54.94
C THR A 230 -34.24 -24.11 -54.38
N LYS A 231 -35.13 -23.25 -54.91
CA LYS A 231 -35.29 -21.88 -54.43
C LYS A 231 -35.91 -21.77 -53.04
N GLU A 232 -36.84 -22.65 -52.69
CA GLU A 232 -37.38 -22.78 -51.32
C GLU A 232 -36.28 -23.12 -50.31
N LEU A 233 -35.42 -24.10 -50.65
CA LEU A 233 -34.28 -24.51 -49.81
C LEU A 233 -33.22 -23.41 -49.69
N GLU A 234 -32.95 -22.67 -50.76
CA GLU A 234 -32.04 -21.51 -50.78
C GLU A 234 -32.54 -20.41 -49.82
N VAL A 235 -33.84 -20.06 -49.89
CA VAL A 235 -34.47 -19.09 -48.97
C VAL A 235 -34.42 -19.58 -47.51
N GLN A 236 -34.74 -20.86 -47.25
CA GLN A 236 -34.65 -21.43 -45.89
C GLN A 236 -33.22 -21.42 -45.35
N TYR A 237 -32.22 -21.72 -46.18
CA TYR A 237 -30.80 -21.63 -45.81
C TYR A 237 -30.41 -20.20 -45.44
N HIS A 238 -30.78 -19.21 -46.25
CA HIS A 238 -30.47 -17.80 -45.99
C HIS A 238 -31.16 -17.27 -44.72
N LEU A 239 -32.42 -17.62 -44.47
CA LEU A 239 -33.13 -17.29 -43.23
C LEU A 239 -32.46 -17.92 -42.00
N SER A 240 -32.15 -19.22 -42.06
CA SER A 240 -31.47 -19.95 -40.97
C SER A 240 -30.08 -19.37 -40.66
N ARG A 241 -29.32 -18.99 -41.70
CA ARG A 241 -28.04 -18.29 -41.56
C ARG A 241 -28.20 -16.91 -40.94
N HIS A 242 -29.18 -16.13 -41.38
CA HIS A 242 -29.48 -14.79 -40.83
C HIS A 242 -29.82 -14.87 -39.34
N ASP A 243 -30.74 -15.76 -38.95
CA ASP A 243 -31.20 -15.85 -37.56
C ASP A 243 -30.11 -16.36 -36.62
N ARG A 244 -29.21 -17.23 -37.11
CA ARG A 244 -27.99 -17.62 -36.39
C ARG A 244 -27.09 -16.40 -36.14
N GLU A 245 -26.85 -15.59 -37.16
CA GLU A 245 -25.93 -14.44 -37.07
C GLU A 245 -26.51 -13.31 -36.21
N LYS A 246 -27.81 -13.01 -36.36
CA LYS A 246 -28.54 -12.10 -35.47
C LYS A 246 -28.43 -12.54 -34.00
N LYS A 247 -28.63 -13.83 -33.72
CA LYS A 247 -28.52 -14.40 -32.37
C LYS A 247 -27.08 -14.34 -31.82
N ASN A 248 -26.07 -14.49 -32.67
CA ASN A 248 -24.66 -14.27 -32.28
C ASN A 248 -24.43 -12.81 -31.88
N ALA A 249 -24.85 -11.86 -32.72
CA ALA A 249 -24.71 -10.42 -32.47
C ALA A 249 -25.48 -9.96 -31.22
N GLU A 250 -26.68 -10.48 -30.96
CA GLU A 250 -27.44 -10.24 -29.72
C GLU A 250 -26.72 -10.76 -28.47
N ALA A 251 -26.09 -11.94 -28.56
CA ALA A 251 -25.30 -12.51 -27.47
C ALA A 251 -24.01 -11.71 -27.21
N GLU A 252 -23.31 -11.29 -28.27
CA GLU A 252 -22.11 -10.46 -28.16
C GLU A 252 -22.42 -9.06 -27.65
N SER A 253 -23.47 -8.40 -28.14
CA SER A 253 -24.00 -7.14 -27.58
C SER A 253 -24.32 -7.25 -26.09
N THR A 254 -24.86 -8.39 -25.66
CA THR A 254 -25.17 -8.64 -24.24
C THR A 254 -23.89 -8.84 -23.42
N LYS A 255 -22.89 -9.54 -23.96
CA LYS A 255 -21.56 -9.71 -23.34
C LYS A 255 -20.81 -8.37 -23.24
N ALA A 256 -20.82 -7.56 -24.30
CA ALA A 256 -20.20 -6.24 -24.35
C ALA A 256 -20.79 -5.29 -23.29
N ARG A 257 -22.13 -5.20 -23.21
CA ARG A 257 -22.80 -4.42 -22.15
C ARG A 257 -22.48 -4.90 -20.74
N HIS A 258 -22.33 -6.20 -20.52
CA HIS A 258 -21.93 -6.73 -19.21
C HIS A 258 -20.49 -6.34 -18.85
N LEU A 259 -19.54 -6.46 -19.79
CA LEU A 259 -18.15 -6.05 -19.61
C LEU A 259 -18.03 -4.53 -19.40
N GLN A 260 -18.78 -3.73 -20.15
CA GLN A 260 -18.82 -2.27 -19.99
C GLN A 260 -19.32 -1.86 -18.59
N ALA A 261 -20.38 -2.52 -18.09
CA ALA A 261 -20.86 -2.30 -16.73
C ALA A 261 -19.84 -2.73 -15.66
N GLN A 262 -19.09 -3.82 -15.89
CA GLN A 262 -18.03 -4.27 -14.99
C GLN A 262 -16.84 -3.29 -14.95
N VAL A 263 -16.39 -2.80 -16.11
CA VAL A 263 -15.34 -1.76 -16.20
C VAL A 263 -15.78 -0.50 -15.48
N HIS A 264 -17.01 -0.01 -15.73
CA HIS A 264 -17.54 1.18 -15.07
C HIS A 264 -17.62 1.02 -13.53
N ALA A 265 -18.00 -0.15 -13.04
CA ALA A 265 -17.98 -0.45 -11.61
C ALA A 265 -16.55 -0.40 -11.03
N PHE A 266 -15.56 -1.00 -11.71
CA PHE A 266 -14.17 -0.95 -11.27
C PHE A 266 -13.61 0.47 -11.28
N THR A 267 -13.83 1.26 -12.34
CA THR A 267 -13.41 2.68 -12.40
C THR A 267 -14.04 3.52 -11.29
N LYS A 268 -15.30 3.25 -10.91
CA LYS A 268 -15.90 3.90 -9.73
C LYS A 268 -15.14 3.53 -8.45
N THR A 269 -14.90 2.24 -8.19
CA THR A 269 -14.17 1.81 -6.98
C THR A 269 -12.72 2.31 -6.94
N GLU A 270 -12.05 2.41 -8.08
CA GLU A 270 -10.71 3.00 -8.22
C GLU A 270 -10.71 4.48 -7.84
N THR A 271 -11.73 5.22 -8.28
CA THR A 271 -11.92 6.64 -7.94
C THR A 271 -12.18 6.81 -6.44
N GLU A 272 -13.05 5.99 -5.86
CA GLU A 272 -13.32 5.94 -4.42
C GLU A 272 -12.03 5.70 -3.60
N LEU A 273 -11.20 4.72 -4.00
CA LEU A 273 -9.95 4.36 -3.33
C LEU A 273 -8.80 5.36 -3.54
N ARG A 274 -8.87 6.20 -4.58
CA ARG A 274 -8.01 7.40 -4.75
C ARG A 274 -8.48 8.54 -3.85
N ASN A 275 -9.77 8.83 -3.80
CA ASN A 275 -10.32 9.87 -2.93
C ASN A 275 -10.01 9.58 -1.46
N GLN A 276 -10.17 8.32 -1.02
CA GLN A 276 -9.75 7.88 0.31
C GLN A 276 -8.25 8.04 0.56
N LEU A 277 -7.39 7.77 -0.45
CA LEU A 277 -5.95 7.96 -0.31
C LEU A 277 -5.59 9.44 -0.09
N ASN A 278 -6.18 10.35 -0.87
CA ASN A 278 -5.95 11.79 -0.71
C ASN A 278 -6.37 12.26 0.68
N VAL A 279 -7.54 11.84 1.18
CA VAL A 279 -8.00 12.13 2.55
C VAL A 279 -7.03 11.60 3.62
N TYR A 280 -6.35 10.47 3.39
CA TYR A 280 -5.29 10.02 4.30
C TYR A 280 -4.01 10.85 4.18
N VAL A 281 -3.59 11.25 2.97
CA VAL A 281 -2.43 12.14 2.76
C VAL A 281 -2.63 13.48 3.46
N ASP A 282 -3.81 14.09 3.34
CA ASP A 282 -4.11 15.37 3.98
C ASP A 282 -4.20 15.24 5.52
N LYS A 283 -4.66 14.10 6.04
CA LYS A 283 -4.56 13.78 7.48
C LYS A 283 -3.12 13.58 7.96
N PHE A 284 -2.26 12.96 7.16
CA PHE A 284 -0.85 12.82 7.51
C PHE A 284 -0.15 14.19 7.58
N LYS A 285 -0.40 15.07 6.60
CA LYS A 285 0.06 16.48 6.68
C LYS A 285 -0.44 17.18 7.93
N GLN A 286 -1.73 17.06 8.26
CA GLN A 286 -2.28 17.68 9.48
C GLN A 286 -1.57 17.18 10.76
N VAL A 287 -1.16 15.91 10.83
CA VAL A 287 -0.38 15.37 11.95
C VAL A 287 1.06 15.89 11.93
N GLU A 288 1.69 15.97 10.76
CA GLU A 288 3.03 16.54 10.55
C GLU A 288 3.08 18.03 10.94
N ASP A 289 2.13 18.83 10.46
CA ASP A 289 1.93 20.24 10.84
C ASP A 289 1.74 20.36 12.36
N THR A 290 0.90 19.52 12.97
CA THR A 290 0.67 19.54 14.43
C THR A 290 1.95 19.17 15.20
N LEU A 291 2.72 18.20 14.72
CA LEU A 291 3.99 17.80 15.32
C LEU A 291 5.03 18.93 15.24
N ASN A 292 5.16 19.57 14.08
CA ASN A 292 6.07 20.70 13.86
C ASN A 292 5.71 21.89 14.76
N ASN A 293 4.43 22.30 14.78
CA ASN A 293 3.95 23.34 15.71
C ASN A 293 4.23 22.97 17.18
N SER A 294 4.13 21.70 17.56
CA SER A 294 4.44 21.25 18.93
C SER A 294 5.94 21.28 19.23
N ASN A 295 6.81 20.95 18.26
CA ASN A 295 8.25 21.05 18.38
C ASN A 295 8.70 22.51 18.55
N ASP A 296 8.16 23.43 17.76
CA ASP A 296 8.43 24.87 17.88
C ASP A 296 8.00 25.41 19.25
N LEU A 297 6.84 24.97 19.75
CA LEU A 297 6.39 25.31 21.11
C LEU A 297 7.34 24.75 22.18
N PHE A 298 7.81 23.51 22.06
CA PHE A 298 8.82 22.95 22.97
C PHE A 298 10.16 23.70 22.91
N LEU A 299 10.60 24.14 21.73
CA LEU A 299 11.80 24.97 21.58
C LEU A 299 11.62 26.35 22.24
N SER A 300 10.44 26.97 22.10
CA SER A 300 10.13 28.25 22.75
C SER A 300 10.13 28.12 24.28
N PHE A 301 9.45 27.11 24.86
CA PHE A 301 9.47 26.87 26.30
C PHE A 301 10.87 26.53 26.82
N ARG A 302 11.68 25.80 26.05
CA ARG A 302 13.08 25.52 26.44
C ARG A 302 13.90 26.80 26.55
N LYS A 303 13.76 27.70 25.57
CA LYS A 303 14.39 29.02 25.59
C LYS A 303 13.89 29.88 26.76
N GLU A 304 12.58 29.92 27.00
CA GLU A 304 12.01 30.65 28.15
C GLU A 304 12.51 30.11 29.49
N MET A 305 12.64 28.78 29.65
CA MET A 305 13.21 28.18 30.86
C MET A 305 14.69 28.51 31.04
N GLU A 306 15.48 28.54 29.96
CA GLU A 306 16.88 28.97 29.99
C GLU A 306 17.01 30.46 30.35
N ASP A 307 16.20 31.33 29.74
CA ASP A 307 16.22 32.77 30.01
C ASP A 307 15.68 33.10 31.41
N MET A 308 14.70 32.35 31.91
CA MET A 308 14.25 32.39 33.31
C MET A 308 15.38 31.94 34.27
N SER A 309 16.14 30.90 33.93
CA SER A 309 17.29 30.45 34.72
C SER A 309 18.44 31.48 34.73
N LYS A 310 18.72 32.12 33.58
CA LYS A 310 19.65 33.25 33.48
C LYS A 310 19.20 34.43 34.34
N LYS A 311 17.90 34.77 34.32
CA LYS A 311 17.31 35.82 35.16
C LYS A 311 17.40 35.49 36.65
N GLY A 312 17.12 34.26 37.05
CA GLY A 312 17.31 33.78 38.42
C GLY A 312 18.75 34.00 38.91
N LYS A 313 19.74 33.54 38.15
CA LYS A 313 21.17 33.72 38.46
C LYS A 313 21.63 35.18 38.50
N ARG A 314 21.00 36.08 37.73
CA ARG A 314 21.23 37.53 37.82
C ARG A 314 20.70 38.09 39.14
N LEU A 315 19.44 37.79 39.47
CA LEU A 315 18.80 38.23 40.72
C LEU A 315 19.48 37.66 41.99
N GLU A 316 20.00 36.43 41.93
CA GLU A 316 20.80 35.84 43.01
C GLU A 316 22.08 36.65 43.27
N LYS A 317 22.84 36.98 42.21
CA LYS A 317 24.05 37.82 42.31
C LYS A 317 23.74 39.23 42.83
N GLU A 318 22.65 39.84 42.36
CA GLU A 318 22.19 41.16 42.80
C GLU A 318 21.81 41.15 44.28
N ASN A 319 21.07 40.14 44.73
CA ASN A 319 20.66 39.97 46.13
C ASN A 319 21.88 39.74 47.05
N GLU A 320 22.87 38.95 46.63
CA GLU A 320 24.14 38.86 47.36
C GLU A 320 24.90 40.19 47.39
N ALA A 321 24.90 40.97 46.31
CA ALA A 321 25.58 42.27 46.25
C ALA A 321 24.92 43.28 47.19
N LEU A 322 23.59 43.37 47.18
CA LEU A 322 22.78 44.17 48.12
C LEU A 322 23.01 43.73 49.58
N LYS A 323 23.13 42.41 49.82
CA LYS A 323 23.47 41.88 51.15
C LYS A 323 24.87 42.33 51.61
N ARG A 324 25.89 42.20 50.75
CA ARG A 324 27.27 42.69 51.04
C ARG A 324 27.29 44.20 51.26
N GLN A 325 26.55 44.98 50.46
CA GLN A 325 26.41 46.42 50.62
C GLN A 325 25.75 46.79 51.95
N LYS A 326 24.69 46.07 52.35
CA LYS A 326 24.03 46.24 53.65
C LYS A 326 24.98 45.91 54.81
N GLU A 327 25.73 44.82 54.71
CA GLU A 327 26.71 44.41 55.73
C GLU A 327 27.83 45.45 55.89
N ALA A 328 28.40 45.94 54.78
CA ALA A 328 29.37 47.04 54.78
C ALA A 328 28.81 48.36 55.34
N THR A 329 27.59 48.73 54.96
CA THR A 329 26.91 49.93 55.48
C THR A 329 26.65 49.81 56.98
N THR A 330 26.28 48.62 57.46
CA THR A 330 26.08 48.35 58.88
C THR A 330 27.39 48.47 59.65
N ALA A 331 28.50 47.94 59.12
CA ALA A 331 29.83 48.07 59.71
C ALA A 331 30.29 49.54 59.78
N ASN A 332 30.08 50.32 58.72
CA ASN A 332 30.41 51.76 58.70
C ASN A 332 29.59 52.55 59.74
N ILE A 333 28.29 52.25 59.90
CA ILE A 333 27.45 52.86 60.94
C ILE A 333 27.95 52.52 62.35
N ILE A 334 28.41 51.29 62.58
CA ILE A 334 29.02 50.88 63.85
C ILE A 334 30.31 51.68 64.11
N HIS A 335 31.22 51.76 63.14
CA HIS A 335 32.47 52.53 63.28
C HIS A 335 32.20 54.01 63.59
N MET A 336 31.27 54.65 62.86
CA MET A 336 30.87 56.04 63.13
C MET A 336 30.24 56.22 64.51
N ALA A 337 29.51 55.22 65.03
CA ALA A 337 28.94 55.24 66.38
C ALA A 337 30.03 55.10 67.46
N GLU A 338 31.01 54.21 67.24
CA GLU A 338 32.16 54.01 68.13
C GLU A 338 33.05 55.26 68.18
N GLU A 339 33.41 55.83 67.02
CA GLU A 339 34.13 57.11 66.93
C GLU A 339 33.38 58.24 67.63
N ARG A 340 32.06 58.36 67.41
CA ARG A 340 31.23 59.37 68.08
C ARG A 340 31.19 59.16 69.60
N GLN A 341 31.20 57.91 70.07
CA GLN A 341 31.26 57.59 71.49
C GLN A 341 32.64 57.92 72.09
N ASP A 342 33.72 57.73 71.34
CA ASP A 342 35.07 58.16 71.72
C ASP A 342 35.25 59.68 71.71
N TRP A 343 34.67 60.39 70.74
CA TRP A 343 34.60 61.86 70.77
C TRP A 343 33.81 62.35 71.99
N LYS A 344 32.69 61.69 72.34
CA LYS A 344 31.94 62.00 73.57
C LYS A 344 32.79 61.76 74.83
N ARG A 345 33.51 60.63 74.92
CA ARG A 345 34.46 60.35 76.02
C ARG A 345 35.55 61.41 76.13
N LYS A 346 36.12 61.85 74.99
CA LYS A 346 37.15 62.92 74.91
C LYS A 346 36.59 64.27 75.38
N ILE A 347 35.37 64.64 74.97
CA ILE A 347 34.69 65.86 75.39
C ILE A 347 34.39 65.82 76.90
N GLU A 348 33.75 64.77 77.41
CA GLU A 348 33.50 64.62 78.85
C GLU A 348 34.78 64.65 79.70
N ALA A 349 35.91 64.18 79.16
CA ALA A 349 37.22 64.25 79.81
C ALA A 349 37.90 65.62 79.69
N ALA A 350 37.54 66.45 78.71
CA ALA A 350 37.94 67.84 78.59
C ALA A 350 37.09 68.73 79.52
N ASP A 351 35.77 68.50 79.56
CA ASP A 351 34.85 69.22 80.45
C ASP A 351 35.23 69.00 81.92
N LYS A 352 35.51 67.77 82.35
CA LYS A 352 36.02 67.46 83.70
C LYS A 352 37.38 68.11 84.02
N LYS A 353 38.16 68.53 83.02
CA LYS A 353 39.38 69.35 83.21
C LYS A 353 39.03 70.83 83.30
N ASN A 354 38.10 71.32 82.47
CA ASN A 354 37.58 72.68 82.55
C ASN A 354 36.87 72.95 83.89
N GLU A 355 36.03 72.03 84.38
CA GLU A 355 35.40 72.11 85.71
C GLU A 355 36.45 72.22 86.83
N LYS A 356 37.53 71.43 86.75
CA LYS A 356 38.66 71.53 87.70
C LYS A 356 39.39 72.86 87.59
N LEU A 357 39.67 73.34 86.37
CA LEU A 357 40.31 74.64 86.15
C LEU A 357 39.43 75.80 86.64
N MET A 358 38.14 75.78 86.34
CA MET A 358 37.16 76.76 86.82
C MET A 358 37.05 76.72 88.35
N SER A 359 37.03 75.54 88.97
CA SER A 359 37.05 75.37 90.42
C SER A 359 38.32 75.95 91.06
N ILE A 360 39.50 75.71 90.45
CA ILE A 360 40.78 76.29 90.89
C ILE A 360 40.77 77.82 90.72
N ILE A 361 40.29 78.33 89.58
CA ILE A 361 40.16 79.78 89.33
C ILE A 361 39.22 80.42 90.35
N GLN A 362 38.10 79.76 90.69
CA GLN A 362 37.15 80.23 91.68
C GLN A 362 37.73 80.17 93.11
N GLN A 363 38.53 79.16 93.44
CA GLN A 363 39.32 79.12 94.68
C GLN A 363 40.36 80.26 94.74
N MET A 364 41.06 80.53 93.65
CA MET A 364 42.04 81.63 93.58
C MET A 364 41.36 83.00 93.70
N GLN A 365 40.20 83.20 93.06
CA GLN A 365 39.39 84.42 93.21
C GLN A 365 38.86 84.60 94.65
N GLN A 366 38.51 83.51 95.34
CA GLN A 366 38.17 83.55 96.76
C GLN A 366 39.36 83.88 97.69
N GLN A 367 40.60 83.79 97.19
CA GLN A 367 41.83 84.09 97.95
C GLN A 367 42.48 85.44 97.56
N GLY A 368 41.97 86.19 96.57
CA GLY A 368 42.68 87.34 96.01
C GLY A 368 41.83 88.53 95.52
N ARG A 369 41.79 89.60 96.34
CA ARG A 369 41.43 91.01 96.05
C ARG A 369 40.08 91.35 95.37
N LYS A 370 39.42 92.38 95.92
CA LYS A 370 38.33 93.15 95.28
C LYS A 370 38.88 94.19 94.29
N VAL A 371 38.16 94.45 93.19
CA VAL A 371 37.83 95.79 92.61
C VAL A 371 36.88 95.60 91.39
N PRO A 372 35.98 96.56 91.04
CA PRO A 372 34.73 96.25 90.30
C PRO A 372 34.60 96.96 88.91
N PRO A 373 33.48 97.58 88.46
CA PRO A 373 32.59 96.95 87.47
C PRO A 373 32.20 97.85 86.25
N ALA A 374 31.26 97.34 85.42
CA ALA A 374 30.41 98.05 84.42
C ALA A 374 31.10 98.48 83.08
N ALA A 375 30.41 98.47 81.92
CA ALA A 375 29.11 97.90 81.53
C ALA A 375 28.97 97.70 79.98
N ALA A 376 27.83 97.14 79.58
CA ALA A 376 27.34 96.75 78.24
C ALA A 376 27.29 97.87 77.15
N SER A 377 26.87 97.66 75.88
CA SER A 377 26.01 96.60 75.30
C SER A 377 25.95 96.53 73.75
N ALA A 378 25.47 95.39 73.23
CA ALA A 378 24.55 95.18 72.08
C ALA A 378 24.95 95.40 70.59
N VAL A 379 24.13 94.77 69.70
CA VAL A 379 23.94 94.92 68.22
C VAL A 379 25.15 94.47 67.36
N GLU A 380 25.16 93.45 66.47
CA GLU A 380 24.25 92.84 65.46
C GLU A 380 24.58 93.27 63.99
N ALA A 381 24.42 92.31 63.05
CA ALA A 381 24.26 92.45 61.59
C ALA A 381 25.48 92.51 60.59
N CYS A 382 25.25 91.79 59.47
CA CYS A 382 25.68 91.97 58.07
C CYS A 382 27.11 91.68 57.51
N PHE A 383 27.09 90.71 56.58
CA PHE A 383 27.92 90.42 55.39
C PHE A 383 28.37 91.63 54.53
N PRO A 384 29.35 91.45 53.61
CA PRO A 384 28.99 91.13 52.20
C PRO A 384 29.71 89.93 51.52
N GLU A 385 29.17 89.64 50.34
CA GLU A 385 29.47 88.74 49.20
C GLU A 385 30.95 88.66 48.72
N THR A 386 31.40 87.82 47.75
CA THR A 386 30.84 87.32 46.46
C THR A 386 31.71 86.12 45.95
N ARG A 387 31.53 85.34 44.84
CA ARG A 387 30.58 85.25 43.70
C ARG A 387 30.71 83.87 42.97
N GLY A 388 29.61 83.28 42.46
CA GLY A 388 29.59 82.18 41.45
C GLY A 388 29.95 80.77 41.97
N GLY A 389 29.46 79.65 41.43
CA GLY A 389 28.63 79.35 40.24
C GLY A 389 29.27 78.21 39.42
N ALA A 390 28.59 77.18 38.87
CA ALA A 390 27.16 76.84 38.73
C ALA A 390 26.98 75.29 38.85
N GLU A 391 25.82 74.74 39.27
CA GLU A 391 24.70 74.15 38.48
C GLU A 391 24.97 72.81 37.74
N GLY A 392 23.92 71.97 37.62
CA GLY A 392 23.94 70.54 37.25
C GLY A 392 23.77 69.64 38.50
N GLU A 393 22.74 68.79 38.70
CA GLU A 393 21.79 68.10 37.80
C GLU A 393 22.46 67.20 36.74
N GLY A 394 22.11 65.90 36.57
CA GLY A 394 21.03 65.10 37.19
C GLY A 394 21.32 63.58 37.14
N GLU A 395 20.28 62.75 37.32
CA GLU A 395 20.33 61.28 37.49
C GLU A 395 20.54 60.47 36.18
N ASP A 396 20.58 59.12 36.31
CA ASP A 396 20.56 58.07 35.27
C ASP A 396 21.82 57.88 34.38
N SER A 397 22.10 56.72 33.76
CA SER A 397 21.79 55.30 34.09
C SER A 397 22.62 54.35 33.16
N GLU A 398 22.49 53.03 33.37
CA GLU A 398 22.61 51.94 32.37
C GLU A 398 23.94 51.70 31.60
N TYR A 399 24.84 50.98 32.28
CA TYR A 399 25.45 49.70 31.84
C TYR A 399 25.54 49.40 30.32
N SER A 400 26.68 49.69 29.67
CA SER A 400 27.10 49.22 28.33
C SER A 400 28.60 49.55 28.10
N GLU A 401 29.38 48.93 27.21
CA GLU A 401 29.14 47.77 26.31
C GLU A 401 30.06 46.57 26.71
N GLU A 402 30.89 46.03 25.79
CA GLU A 402 31.89 44.96 25.98
C GLU A 402 33.23 45.33 25.31
N GLU A 403 34.38 44.94 25.88
CA GLU A 403 35.61 44.75 25.10
C GLU A 403 35.67 43.29 24.63
N GLY A 404 35.90 43.07 23.33
CA GLY A 404 36.00 41.75 22.72
C GLY A 404 37.07 41.71 21.64
N GLU A 405 38.20 41.08 21.95
CA GLU A 405 39.29 40.83 21.00
C GLU A 405 38.91 39.65 20.08
N GLU A 406 39.06 39.81 18.77
CA GLU A 406 38.87 38.71 17.80
C GLU A 406 40.20 38.37 17.11
N GLU A 407 40.97 37.44 17.70
CA GLU A 407 42.10 36.79 17.00
C GLU A 407 41.59 35.71 16.05
N GLY A 408 42.00 35.79 14.78
CA GLY A 408 41.54 34.91 13.68
C GLY A 408 42.67 34.23 12.92
N LEU A 409 43.50 33.43 13.61
CA LEU A 409 44.45 32.47 13.02
C LEU A 409 43.82 31.06 13.06
N SER A 410 44.00 30.14 12.11
CA SER A 410 44.81 30.14 10.87
C SER A 410 44.30 29.11 9.85
N GLU A 411 44.36 29.46 8.56
CA GLU A 411 44.98 28.68 7.46
C GLU A 411 44.98 27.12 7.51
N PHE A 412 44.29 26.48 6.53
CA PHE A 412 44.86 25.34 5.78
C PHE A 412 44.21 25.16 4.38
N ASP A 413 45.05 24.71 3.45
CA ASP A 413 44.83 24.19 2.07
C ASP A 413 43.98 22.88 2.03
N ASP A 414 43.69 22.17 0.94
CA ASP A 414 43.51 22.35 -0.52
C ASP A 414 42.82 21.02 -1.01
N ASP A 415 42.72 20.76 -2.32
CA ASP A 415 42.17 19.55 -2.97
C ASP A 415 40.64 19.33 -2.75
N THR A 416 39.77 19.20 -3.75
CA THR A 416 39.91 18.82 -5.18
C THR A 416 40.27 17.36 -5.44
N GLU A 417 39.38 16.43 -5.04
CA GLU A 417 39.28 15.12 -5.71
C GLU A 417 37.89 14.91 -6.34
N GLU A 418 37.89 14.34 -7.55
CA GLU A 418 36.73 13.99 -8.38
C GLU A 418 36.66 12.46 -8.52
N GLU A 419 35.68 11.81 -7.86
CA GLU A 419 35.48 10.35 -7.85
C GLU A 419 33.95 10.04 -7.98
N PRO A 420 33.52 8.87 -8.50
CA PRO A 420 32.92 8.88 -9.83
C PRO A 420 31.43 8.50 -9.87
N GLN A 421 30.82 8.70 -11.03
CA GLN A 421 29.45 8.25 -11.32
C GLN A 421 29.28 6.72 -11.14
N PRO A 422 28.33 6.25 -10.31
CA PRO A 422 27.84 4.88 -10.42
C PRO A 422 27.00 4.74 -11.71
N ASN A 423 27.44 3.84 -12.59
CA ASN A 423 26.80 3.60 -13.89
C ASN A 423 25.43 2.88 -13.74
N GLU A 424 24.34 3.63 -13.67
CA GLU A 424 22.99 3.07 -13.51
C GLU A 424 22.47 2.37 -14.77
N GLN A 425 22.69 1.04 -14.84
CA GLN A 425 21.85 0.12 -15.61
C GLN A 425 21.09 -0.83 -14.67
N GLY A 426 20.19 -0.25 -13.87
CA GLY A 426 19.26 -0.96 -12.99
C GLY A 426 17.81 -0.91 -13.50
N PRO A 427 16.98 -1.95 -13.26
CA PRO A 427 15.55 -1.90 -13.56
C PRO A 427 14.82 -0.94 -12.59
N PRO A 428 13.72 -0.28 -13.02
CA PRO A 428 13.10 0.80 -12.25
C PRO A 428 12.53 0.32 -10.90
N VAL A 429 12.90 1.03 -9.83
CA VAL A 429 12.43 0.79 -8.47
C VAL A 429 11.02 1.39 -8.29
N PRO A 430 10.03 0.64 -7.77
CA PRO A 430 8.71 1.19 -7.47
C PRO A 430 8.75 2.05 -6.21
N TYR A 431 8.37 3.32 -6.34
CA TYR A 431 8.31 4.29 -5.24
C TYR A 431 6.96 4.18 -4.49
N GLY A 432 7.00 4.16 -3.15
CA GLY A 432 5.83 4.35 -2.29
C GLY A 432 5.75 3.39 -1.08
N PRO A 433 5.32 3.87 0.12
CA PRO A 433 5.11 3.02 1.29
C PRO A 433 3.84 2.16 1.18
N GLU A 434 3.81 1.04 1.91
CA GLU A 434 2.66 0.12 1.93
C GLU A 434 1.42 0.78 2.58
N ARG A 435 0.23 0.59 1.99
CA ARG A 435 -1.03 1.19 2.47
C ARG A 435 -1.50 0.52 3.78
N PRO A 436 -1.88 1.26 4.84
CA PRO A 436 -2.46 0.67 6.05
C PRO A 436 -3.74 -0.14 5.80
N PRO A 437 -4.03 -1.18 6.62
CA PRO A 437 -5.27 -1.93 6.54
C PRO A 437 -6.49 -1.05 6.87
N GLN A 438 -7.63 -1.31 6.23
CA GLN A 438 -8.85 -0.54 6.46
C GLN A 438 -9.59 -1.02 7.73
N PRO A 439 -10.16 -0.11 8.54
CA PRO A 439 -10.91 -0.47 9.73
C PRO A 439 -12.25 -1.14 9.35
N THR A 440 -12.60 -2.20 10.08
CA THR A 440 -13.87 -2.90 9.93
C THR A 440 -15.03 -2.11 10.52
N THR A 441 -15.99 -1.73 9.68
CA THR A 441 -17.21 -1.02 10.12
C THR A 441 -18.24 -2.00 10.67
N ASN A 442 -18.34 -2.10 12.00
CA ASN A 442 -19.53 -2.67 12.65
C ASN A 442 -20.73 -1.75 12.42
N GLY A 443 -21.90 -2.30 12.03
CA GLY A 443 -23.14 -1.51 11.97
C GLY A 443 -24.30 -2.16 11.22
N HIS A 444 -25.22 -2.77 12.00
CA HIS A 444 -26.63 -3.08 11.71
C HIS A 444 -27.00 -4.02 10.56
#